data_AF-A0A8B7NXN8-F1
#
_entry.id   AF-A0A8B7NXN8-F1
#
_cell.length_a   1.000
_cell.length_b   1.000
_cell.length_c   1.000
_cell.angle_alpha   90.00
_cell.angle_beta   90.00
_cell.angle_gamma   90.00
#
_symmetry.space_group_name_H-M   'P 1'
#
loop_
_entity.id
_entity.type
_entity.pdbx_description
1 polymer ?
#
loop_
_entity_poly.entity_id
_entity_poly.type
_entity_poly.pdbx_seq_one_letter_code
_entity_poly.pdbx_strand_id
1 'polypeptide(L)'
;MLGARGLSQLLRAAPALRRSLHVSAPKNGGVTVYRSPPAHPPKKNLIAAELLGGFVWFWIFYRFFNDYEMLTNEWPYPDLSQWSDEELGIPPLDEDD
;
A
#
# COMPACT_ATOMS: atom_id res chain seq x y z
N MET A 1 -51.81 38.60 -27.81
CA MET A 1 -50.65 37.91 -28.41
C MET A 1 -49.91 37.12 -27.32
N LEU A 2 -50.40 35.93 -27.00
CA LEU A 2 -49.90 35.08 -25.91
C LEU A 2 -49.73 33.67 -26.48
N GLY A 3 -48.50 33.24 -26.77
CA GLY A 3 -48.28 31.88 -27.29
C GLY A 3 -47.03 31.71 -28.12
N ALA A 4 -45.84 31.88 -27.52
CA ALA A 4 -44.59 31.47 -28.18
C ALA A 4 -43.41 31.20 -27.22
N ARG A 5 -43.62 31.24 -25.89
CA ARG A 5 -42.52 31.16 -24.91
C ARG A 5 -42.43 29.84 -24.14
N GLY A 6 -43.39 28.93 -24.30
CA GLY A 6 -43.43 27.66 -23.55
C GLY A 6 -42.67 26.49 -24.19
N LEU A 7 -42.46 26.49 -25.51
CA LEU A 7 -41.91 25.34 -26.23
C LEU A 7 -40.37 25.22 -26.15
N SER A 8 -39.65 26.32 -25.93
CA SER A 8 -38.19 26.33 -25.82
C SER A 8 -37.67 25.85 -24.46
N GLN A 9 -38.53 25.74 -23.45
CA GLN A 9 -38.16 25.21 -22.13
C GLN A 9 -38.22 23.67 -22.07
N LEU A 10 -39.00 23.04 -22.95
CA LEU A 10 -39.11 21.57 -22.99
C LEU A 10 -37.92 20.88 -23.65
N LEU A 11 -37.16 21.60 -24.49
CA LEU A 11 -35.92 21.07 -25.10
C LEU A 11 -34.68 21.20 -24.19
N ARG A 12 -34.75 21.95 -23.09
CA ARG A 12 -33.63 22.11 -22.14
C ARG A 12 -33.55 20.98 -21.10
N ALA A 13 -34.53 20.09 -21.07
CA ALA A 13 -34.59 18.92 -20.18
C ALA A 13 -33.91 17.65 -20.75
N ALA A 14 -33.19 17.76 -21.87
CA ALA A 14 -32.48 16.64 -22.48
C ALA A 14 -31.18 16.14 -21.81
N PRO A 15 -30.55 16.76 -20.78
CA PRO A 15 -29.37 16.14 -20.17
C PRO A 15 -29.74 14.99 -19.21
N ALA A 16 -31.00 14.87 -18.80
CA ALA A 16 -31.43 13.84 -17.84
C ALA A 16 -31.63 12.44 -18.47
N LEU A 17 -31.84 12.33 -19.79
CA LEU A 17 -32.05 11.05 -20.48
C LEU A 17 -30.74 10.32 -20.82
N ARG A 18 -29.57 10.96 -20.66
CA ARG A 18 -28.24 10.36 -20.92
C ARG A 18 -27.72 9.49 -19.76
N ARG A 19 -28.60 8.97 -18.90
CA ARG A 19 -28.21 8.31 -17.64
C ARG A 19 -28.49 6.80 -17.63
N SER A 20 -28.22 6.10 -18.73
CA SER A 20 -28.22 4.62 -18.77
C SER A 20 -26.99 3.99 -19.41
N LEU A 21 -26.00 4.79 -19.83
CA LEU A 21 -24.71 4.27 -20.30
C LEU A 21 -23.68 4.46 -19.19
N HIS A 22 -23.09 3.35 -18.73
CA HIS A 22 -21.95 3.36 -17.81
C HIS A 22 -20.70 3.81 -18.58
N VAL A 23 -20.61 5.11 -18.86
CA VAL A 23 -19.44 5.73 -19.49
C VAL A 23 -18.52 6.20 -18.37
N SER A 24 -17.23 5.96 -18.52
CA SER A 24 -16.21 6.51 -17.63
C SER A 24 -16.30 8.04 -17.62
N ALA A 25 -16.13 8.64 -16.43
CA ALA A 25 -16.06 10.09 -16.33
C ALA A 25 -14.94 10.63 -17.24
N PRO A 26 -15.16 11.76 -17.95
CA PRO A 26 -14.13 12.34 -18.78
C PRO A 26 -12.91 12.70 -17.93
N LYS A 27 -11.74 12.18 -18.32
CA LYS A 27 -10.48 12.47 -17.63
C LYS A 27 -10.05 13.89 -18.00
N ASN A 28 -10.20 14.82 -17.06
CA ASN A 28 -9.73 16.19 -17.18
C ASN A 28 -8.24 16.26 -16.79
N GLY A 29 -7.35 15.80 -17.66
CA GLY A 29 -5.90 15.97 -17.51
C GLY A 29 -5.07 14.71 -17.78
N GLY A 30 -3.88 14.94 -18.36
CA GLY A 30 -2.92 13.91 -18.75
C GLY A 30 -2.75 13.80 -20.27
N VAL A 31 -1.53 13.53 -20.72
CA VAL A 31 -1.26 13.19 -22.13
C VAL A 31 -1.53 11.70 -22.30
N THR A 32 -2.49 11.35 -23.16
CA THR A 32 -2.69 9.96 -23.59
C THR A 32 -1.66 9.64 -24.66
N VAL A 33 -0.86 8.60 -24.42
CA VAL A 33 0.23 8.19 -25.30
C VAL A 33 0.03 6.73 -25.69
N TYR A 34 0.27 6.38 -26.97
CA TYR A 34 0.19 5.00 -27.45
C TYR A 34 1.52 4.58 -28.08
N ARG A 35 2.08 3.45 -27.64
CA ARG A 35 3.36 2.87 -28.10
C ARG A 35 4.58 3.82 -28.02
N SER A 36 4.51 4.85 -27.18
CA SER A 36 5.66 5.67 -26.82
C SER A 36 5.68 5.90 -25.30
N PRO A 37 6.85 6.27 -24.73
CA PRO A 37 6.97 6.50 -23.31
C PRO A 37 5.93 7.51 -22.81
N PRO A 38 5.38 7.31 -21.60
CA PRO A 38 4.43 8.26 -21.03
C PRO A 38 5.11 9.62 -20.85
N ALA A 39 4.33 10.70 -20.95
CA ALA A 39 4.83 12.04 -20.66
C ALA A 39 5.41 12.08 -19.24
N HIS A 40 6.53 12.79 -19.07
CA HIS A 40 7.18 12.89 -17.78
C HIS A 40 6.19 13.41 -16.72
N PRO A 41 6.14 12.79 -15.53
CA PRO A 41 5.32 13.28 -14.44
C PRO A 41 5.76 14.69 -14.06
N PRO A 42 4.86 15.52 -13.50
CA PRO A 42 5.21 16.87 -13.10
C PRO A 42 6.32 16.82 -12.04
N LYS A 43 7.28 17.76 -12.10
CA LYS A 43 8.48 17.77 -11.25
C LYS A 43 8.18 17.62 -9.75
N LYS A 44 7.07 18.19 -9.28
CA LYS A 44 6.59 18.05 -7.89
C LYS A 44 6.37 16.59 -7.48
N ASN A 45 5.89 15.74 -8.38
CA ASN A 45 5.65 14.32 -8.11
C ASN A 45 6.97 13.55 -8.03
N LEU A 46 7.95 13.90 -8.86
CA LEU A 46 9.29 13.30 -8.80
C LEU A 46 9.98 13.64 -7.48
N ILE A 47 9.97 14.92 -7.09
CA ILE A 47 10.54 15.37 -5.81
C ILE A 47 9.82 14.71 -4.64
N ALA A 48 8.48 14.64 -4.66
CA ALA A 48 7.73 13.96 -3.61
C ALA A 48 8.09 12.47 -3.53
N ALA A 49 8.26 11.79 -4.66
CA ALA A 49 8.66 10.39 -4.69
C ALA A 49 10.07 10.18 -4.11
N GLU A 50 11.02 11.05 -4.46
CA GLU A 50 12.39 11.00 -3.93
C GLU A 50 12.44 11.28 -2.42
N LEU A 51 11.68 12.27 -1.94
CA LEU A 51 11.60 12.59 -0.50
C LEU A 51 10.97 11.45 0.30
N LEU A 52 9.90 10.84 -0.20
CA LEU A 52 9.27 9.69 0.45
C LEU A 52 10.19 8.48 0.44
N GLY A 53 10.84 8.19 -0.69
CA GLY A 53 11.81 7.11 -0.78
C GLY A 53 13.00 7.30 0.17
N GLY A 54 13.53 8.52 0.22
CA GLY A 54 14.60 8.89 1.15
C GLY A 54 14.16 8.79 2.62
N PHE A 55 12.94 9.21 2.95
CA PHE A 55 12.39 9.10 4.29
C PHE A 55 12.22 7.65 4.74
N VAL A 56 11.73 6.76 3.86
CA VAL A 56 11.60 5.32 4.15
C VAL A 56 12.97 4.71 4.49
N TRP A 57 13.98 4.97 3.66
CA TRP A 57 15.33 4.46 3.91
C TRP A 57 15.97 5.07 5.16
N PHE A 58 15.82 6.38 5.36
CA PHE A 58 16.23 7.04 6.60
C PHE A 58 15.59 6.38 7.82
N TRP A 59 14.29 6.09 7.77
CA TRP A 59 13.57 5.46 8.87
C TRP A 59 14.06 4.04 9.15
N ILE A 60 14.32 3.24 8.11
CA ILE A 60 14.90 1.89 8.25
C ILE A 60 16.25 1.97 8.95
N PHE A 61 17.16 2.83 8.51
CA PHE A 61 18.48 2.95 9.12
C PHE A 61 18.41 3.51 10.53
N TYR A 62 17.57 4.52 10.77
CA TYR A 62 17.31 5.03 12.10
C TYR A 62 16.87 3.91 13.04
N ARG A 63 15.89 3.10 12.62
CA ARG A 63 15.38 2.02 13.47
C ARG A 63 16.39 0.90 13.66
N PHE A 64 17.19 0.60 12.64
CA PHE A 64 18.28 -0.37 12.73
C PHE A 64 19.33 0.02 13.77
N PHE A 65 19.70 1.30 13.86
CA PHE A 65 20.67 1.77 14.87
C PHE A 65 20.09 1.91 16.28
N ASN A 66 18.79 2.22 16.42
CA ASN A 66 18.17 2.40 17.74
C ASN A 66 17.69 1.08 18.35
N ASP A 67 17.19 0.13 17.54
CA ASP A 67 16.55 -1.09 18.02
C ASP A 67 17.10 -2.31 17.25
N TYR A 68 18.37 -2.64 17.50
CA TYR A 68 19.03 -3.77 16.84
C TYR A 68 18.55 -5.14 17.36
N GLU A 69 17.87 -5.16 18.51
CA GLU A 69 17.34 -6.35 19.19
C GLU A 69 16.39 -7.18 18.29
N MET A 70 15.70 -6.55 17.35
CA MET A 70 14.83 -7.24 16.39
C MET A 70 15.61 -8.14 15.40
N LEU A 71 16.90 -7.89 15.19
CA LEU A 71 17.76 -8.68 14.32
C LEU A 71 18.60 -9.70 15.09
N THR A 72 19.05 -9.35 16.30
CA THR A 72 19.93 -10.22 17.09
C THR A 72 19.23 -11.13 18.08
N ASN A 73 17.89 -11.12 18.08
CA ASN A 73 17.05 -11.83 19.04
C ASN A 73 17.22 -11.24 20.46
N GLU A 74 16.10 -10.88 21.09
CA GLU A 74 16.12 -10.37 22.47
C GLU A 74 16.55 -11.45 23.46
N TRP A 75 16.23 -12.70 23.16
CA TRP A 75 16.46 -13.83 24.04
C TRP A 75 17.68 -14.62 23.59
N PRO A 76 18.62 -14.92 24.51
CA PRO A 76 19.69 -15.85 24.21
C PRO A 76 19.07 -17.19 23.83
N TYR A 77 19.58 -17.79 22.76
CA TYR A 77 19.11 -19.10 22.34
C TYR A 77 19.55 -20.14 23.40
N PRO A 78 18.61 -20.90 24.00
CA PRO A 78 18.97 -21.89 25.00
C PRO A 78 19.72 -23.04 24.34
N ASP A 79 20.82 -23.47 24.95
CA ASP A 79 21.52 -24.69 24.54
C ASP A 79 20.76 -25.91 25.09
N LEU A 80 20.10 -26.65 24.19
CA LEU A 80 19.30 -27.84 24.50
C LEU A 80 20.16 -28.96 25.11
N SER A 81 21.48 -28.96 24.88
CA SER A 81 22.38 -29.98 25.44
C SER A 81 22.70 -29.77 26.92
N GLN A 82 22.38 -28.60 27.47
CA GLN A 82 22.60 -28.29 28.88
C GLN A 82 21.40 -28.65 29.77
N TRP A 83 20.28 -29.09 29.18
CA TRP A 83 19.11 -29.51 29.95
C TRP A 83 19.40 -30.84 30.63
N SER A 84 19.13 -30.93 31.93
CA SER A 84 19.34 -32.16 32.67
C SER A 84 18.26 -33.19 32.35
N ASP A 85 18.63 -34.47 32.38
CA ASP A 85 17.69 -35.57 32.16
C ASP A 85 16.54 -35.57 33.18
N GLU A 86 16.77 -35.04 34.39
CA GLU A 86 15.75 -34.82 35.43
C GLU A 86 14.69 -33.78 35.02
N GLU A 87 15.09 -32.66 34.41
CA GLU A 87 14.16 -31.64 33.89
C GLU A 87 13.39 -32.14 32.66
N LEU A 88 14.03 -33.02 31.87
CA LEU A 88 13.46 -33.60 30.67
C LEU A 88 12.59 -34.83 30.96
N GLY A 89 12.57 -35.30 32.22
CA GLY A 89 11.80 -36.47 32.65
C GLY A 89 12.27 -37.77 32.02
N ILE A 90 13.55 -37.85 31.62
CA ILE A 90 14.14 -39.06 31.06
C ILE A 90 14.53 -39.98 32.23
N PRO A 91 13.93 -41.17 32.35
CA PRO A 91 14.30 -42.09 33.40
C PRO A 91 15.75 -42.59 33.21
N PRO A 92 16.51 -42.81 34.29
CA PRO A 92 17.83 -43.42 34.20
C PRO A 92 17.71 -44.83 33.60
N LEU A 93 18.63 -45.19 32.71
CA LEU A 93 18.61 -46.48 32.00
C LEU A 93 18.92 -47.69 32.90
N ASP A 94 19.25 -47.48 34.18
CA ASP A 94 19.79 -48.48 35.09
C ASP A 94 18.72 -49.09 36.04
N GLU A 95 17.43 -48.87 35.79
CA GLU A 95 16.32 -49.28 36.67
C GLU A 95 15.52 -50.53 36.20
N ASP A 96 16.12 -51.36 35.34
CA ASP A 96 15.60 -52.67 34.91
C ASP A 96 16.65 -53.80 35.14
N ASP A 97 16.87 -54.19 36.41
CA ASP A 97 17.51 -55.45 36.83
C ASP A 97 16.81 -56.03 38.08
#